data_AF-A0AAE1WMI7-F1
#
_entry.id   AF-A0AAE1WMI7-F1
#
_cell.length_a   1.000
_cell.length_b   1.000
_cell.length_c   1.000
_cell.angle_alpha   90.00
_cell.angle_beta   90.00
_cell.angle_gamma   90.00
#
_symmetry.space_group_name_H-M   'P 1'
#
loop_
_entity.id
_entity.type
_entity.pdbx_description
1 polymer ?
#
loop_
_entity_poly.entity_id
_entity_poly.type
_entity_poly.pdbx_seq_one_letter_code
_entity_poly.pdbx_strand_id
1 'polypeptide(L)'
;MSVFWLAPQFLIIGIGDGFALVGLQEYFYDQVPDSMRSLGIALYLSVIGAANFISSLLITLVDHITEKGGKSWFGKDLNTSRLDYFYWLLAGITAGNICIFAFVASRYSYKNVRKTTVAVADCYEGDHIEAMA
;
A
#
# COMPACT_ATOMS: atom_id res chain seq x y z
N MET A 1 20.84 -3.45 -24.67
CA MET A 1 20.02 -3.95 -23.54
C MET A 1 18.90 -4.81 -24.11
N SER A 2 18.80 -6.07 -23.70
CA SER A 2 17.67 -6.93 -24.09
C SER A 2 16.42 -6.55 -23.28
N VAL A 3 15.24 -6.60 -23.90
CA VAL A 3 13.93 -6.36 -23.24
C VAL A 3 13.74 -7.26 -22.02
N PHE A 4 14.40 -8.42 -21.99
CA PHE A 4 14.42 -9.34 -20.85
C PHE A 4 14.86 -8.69 -19.52
N TRP A 5 15.62 -7.60 -19.53
CA TRP A 5 16.03 -6.89 -18.30
C TRP A 5 14.91 -6.11 -17.61
N LEU A 6 13.78 -5.87 -18.28
CA LEU A 6 12.58 -5.29 -17.66
C LEU A 6 11.76 -6.34 -16.89
N ALA A 7 11.92 -7.62 -17.24
CA ALA A 7 11.14 -8.70 -16.66
C ALA A 7 11.24 -8.78 -15.12
N PRO A 8 12.42 -8.64 -14.49
CA PRO A 8 12.53 -8.67 -13.02
C PRO A 8 11.72 -7.55 -12.36
N GLN A 9 11.75 -6.33 -12.92
CA GLN A 9 11.02 -5.19 -12.37
C GLN A 9 9.51 -5.41 -12.43
N PHE A 10 8.98 -5.83 -13.58
CA PHE A 10 7.56 -6.10 -13.74
C PHE A 10 7.08 -7.29 -12.90
N LEU A 11 7.90 -8.32 -12.76
CA LEU A 11 7.58 -9.48 -11.94
C LEU A 11 7.45 -9.10 -10.45
N ILE A 12 8.38 -8.31 -9.92
CA ILE A 12 8.33 -7.85 -8.52
C ILE A 12 7.09 -6.98 -8.27
N ILE A 13 6.79 -6.04 -9.18
CA ILE A 13 5.61 -5.18 -9.08
C ILE A 13 4.33 -6.01 -9.13
N GLY A 14 4.23 -6.97 -10.06
CA GLY A 14 3.05 -7.81 -10.20
C GLY A 14 2.80 -8.70 -8.98
N ILE A 15 3.85 -9.28 -8.40
CA ILE A 15 3.74 -10.06 -7.16
C ILE A 15 3.28 -9.16 -6.01
N GLY A 16 3.88 -7.96 -5.87
CA GLY A 16 3.51 -7.02 -4.81
C GLY A 16 2.06 -6.57 -4.90
N ASP A 17 1.59 -6.23 -6.11
CA ASP A 17 0.22 -5.79 -6.35
C ASP A 17 -0.79 -6.92 -6.09
N GLY A 18 -0.47 -8.15 -6.51
CA GLY A 18 -1.26 -9.33 -6.21
C GLY A 18 -1.43 -9.58 -4.70
N PHE A 19 -0.34 -9.54 -3.93
CA PHE A 19 -0.42 -9.69 -2.48
C PHE A 19 -1.17 -8.54 -1.80
N ALA A 20 -0.95 -7.30 -2.25
CA ALA A 20 -1.64 -6.14 -1.70
C ALA A 20 -3.16 -6.22 -1.92
N LEU A 21 -3.60 -6.60 -3.12
CA LEU A 21 -5.02 -6.77 -3.44
C LEU A 21 -5.65 -7.89 -2.63
N VAL A 22 -5.03 -9.07 -2.59
CA VAL A 22 -5.57 -10.22 -1.83
C VAL A 22 -5.61 -9.93 -0.34
N GLY A 23 -4.54 -9.37 0.24
CA GLY A 23 -4.49 -9.03 1.66
C GLY A 23 -5.48 -7.93 2.05
N LEU A 24 -5.64 -6.90 1.20
CA LEU A 24 -6.66 -5.86 1.42
C LEU A 24 -8.06 -6.47 1.33
N GLN A 25 -8.30 -7.35 0.36
CA GLN A 25 -9.58 -8.01 0.16
C GLN A 25 -9.96 -8.85 1.40
N GLU A 26 -9.08 -9.74 1.87
CA GLU A 26 -9.32 -10.58 3.06
C GLU A 26 -9.58 -9.72 4.30
N TYR A 27 -8.79 -8.67 4.52
CA TYR A 27 -9.02 -7.70 5.60
C TYR A 27 -10.38 -7.00 5.48
N PHE A 28 -10.77 -6.59 4.27
CA PHE A 28 -12.04 -5.89 4.05
C PHE A 28 -13.23 -6.82 4.24
N TYR A 29 -13.12 -8.09 3.84
CA TYR A 29 -14.16 -9.10 4.07
C TYR A 29 -14.36 -9.38 5.56
N ASP A 30 -13.29 -9.43 6.36
CA ASP A 30 -13.39 -9.69 7.79
C ASP A 30 -13.81 -8.47 8.62
N GLN A 31 -13.45 -7.25 8.19
CA GLN A 31 -13.58 -6.04 9.02
C GLN A 31 -14.67 -5.06 8.57
N VAL A 32 -15.16 -5.15 7.32
CA VAL A 32 -16.09 -4.16 6.77
C VAL A 32 -17.46 -4.78 6.51
N PRO A 33 -18.56 -4.20 7.06
CA PRO A 33 -19.90 -4.72 6.84
C PRO A 33 -20.32 -4.63 5.36
N ASP A 34 -21.13 -5.60 4.89
CA ASP A 34 -21.53 -5.72 3.47
C ASP A 34 -22.15 -4.43 2.88
N SER A 35 -22.76 -3.57 3.71
CA SER A 35 -23.32 -2.28 3.31
C SER A 35 -22.29 -1.26 2.83
N MET A 36 -21.00 -1.43 3.14
CA MET A 36 -19.92 -0.51 2.79
C MET A 36 -19.09 -0.98 1.59
N ARG A 37 -19.39 -2.14 0.99
CA ARG A 37 -18.62 -2.69 -0.14
C ARG A 37 -18.59 -1.76 -1.36
N SER A 38 -19.71 -1.12 -1.68
CA SER A 38 -19.80 -0.16 -2.80
C SER A 38 -18.95 1.09 -2.56
N LEU A 39 -18.91 1.58 -1.31
CA LEU A 39 -18.09 2.73 -0.91
C LEU A 39 -16.60 2.38 -0.99
N GLY A 40 -16.21 1.15 -0.64
CA GLY A 40 -14.85 0.65 -0.81
C GLY A 40 -14.37 0.67 -2.27
N ILE A 41 -15.20 0.21 -3.21
CA ILE A 41 -14.88 0.24 -4.65
C ILE A 41 -14.78 1.68 -5.16
N ALA A 42 -15.69 2.57 -4.74
CA ALA A 42 -15.65 3.97 -5.12
C ALA A 42 -14.39 4.69 -4.61
N LEU A 43 -13.99 4.42 -3.35
CA LEU A 43 -12.74 4.93 -2.79
C LEU A 43 -11.52 4.37 -3.51
N TYR A 44 -11.50 3.07 -3.80
CA TYR A 44 -10.40 2.45 -4.56
C TYR A 44 -10.22 3.10 -5.93
N LEU A 45 -11.32 3.29 -6.67
CA LEU A 45 -11.28 3.94 -7.98
C LEU A 45 -10.85 5.41 -7.87
N SER A 46 -11.31 6.10 -6.81
CA SER A 46 -10.88 7.48 -6.51
C SER A 46 -9.38 7.57 -6.23
N VAL A 47 -8.80 6.60 -5.48
CA VAL A 47 -7.36 6.54 -5.21
C VAL A 47 -6.58 6.33 -6.50
N ILE A 48 -7.03 5.45 -7.42
CA ILE A 48 -6.40 5.29 -8.74
C ILE A 48 -6.44 6.62 -9.52
N GLY A 49 -7.59 7.29 -9.53
CA GLY A 49 -7.73 8.60 -10.18
C GLY A 49 -6.78 9.64 -9.59
N ALA A 50 -6.73 9.76 -8.27
CA ALA A 50 -5.83 10.66 -7.55
C ALA A 50 -4.35 10.34 -7.82
N ALA A 51 -3.98 9.05 -7.87
CA ALA A 51 -2.63 8.61 -8.18
C ALA A 51 -2.19 9.05 -9.58
N ASN A 52 -3.09 9.06 -10.57
CA ASN A 52 -2.79 9.59 -11.90
C ASN A 52 -2.49 11.09 -11.87
N PHE A 53 -3.29 11.88 -11.13
CA PHE A 53 -3.01 13.32 -10.98
C PHE A 53 -1.68 13.57 -10.27
N ILE A 54 -1.40 12.84 -9.19
CA ILE A 54 -0.14 12.93 -8.45
C ILE A 54 1.04 12.54 -9.34
N SER A 55 0.89 11.50 -10.16
CA SER A 55 1.94 11.06 -11.10
C SER A 55 2.26 12.15 -12.11
N SER A 56 1.24 12.76 -12.71
CA SER A 56 1.42 13.88 -13.64
C SER A 56 2.09 15.09 -12.97
N LEU A 57 1.63 15.47 -11.77
CA LEU A 57 2.23 16.57 -11.00
C LEU A 57 3.69 16.29 -10.64
N LEU A 58 4.01 15.06 -10.25
CA LEU A 58 5.37 14.65 -9.91
C LEU A 58 6.28 14.77 -11.13
N ILE A 59 5.85 14.29 -12.29
CA ILE A 59 6.60 14.40 -13.54
C ILE A 59 6.84 15.86 -13.88
N THR A 60 5.79 16.70 -13.88
CA THR A 60 5.92 18.13 -14.17
C THR A 60 6.84 18.85 -13.19
N LEU A 61 6.75 18.53 -11.89
CA LEU A 61 7.60 19.14 -10.87
C LEU A 61 9.08 18.76 -11.06
N VAL A 62 9.34 17.47 -11.27
CA VAL A 62 10.70 16.96 -11.53
C VAL A 62 11.25 17.56 -12.80
N ASP A 63 10.46 17.61 -13.88
CA ASP A 63 10.84 18.23 -15.15
C ASP A 63 11.22 19.70 -14.95
N HIS A 64 10.37 20.49 -14.27
CA HIS A 64 10.62 21.90 -14.01
C HIS A 64 11.86 22.16 -13.12
N ILE A 65 12.07 21.34 -12.09
CA ILE A 65 13.25 21.46 -11.21
C ILE A 65 14.52 21.13 -11.98
N THR A 66 14.48 20.08 -12.81
CA THR A 66 15.65 19.61 -13.52
C THR A 66 15.99 20.47 -14.74
N GLU A 67 14.98 21.07 -15.39
CA GLU A 67 15.16 22.05 -16.46
C GLU A 67 15.94 23.28 -15.97
N LYS A 68 15.64 23.78 -14.76
CA LYS A 68 16.41 24.87 -14.12
C LYS A 68 17.87 24.50 -13.82
N GLY A 69 18.15 23.21 -13.64
CA GLY A 69 19.50 22.66 -13.43
C GLY A 69 20.28 22.39 -14.73
N GLY A 70 19.67 22.64 -15.90
CA GLY A 70 20.31 22.64 -17.21
C GLY A 70 19.92 21.49 -18.15
N LYS A 71 19.64 20.28 -17.65
CA LYS A 71 19.19 19.14 -18.48
C LYS A 71 18.05 18.39 -17.80
N SER A 72 16.84 18.45 -18.36
CA SER A 72 15.71 17.65 -17.87
C SER A 72 16.03 16.15 -17.86
N TRP A 73 15.50 15.43 -16.85
CA TRP A 73 15.57 13.97 -16.77
C TRP A 73 14.77 13.30 -17.89
N PHE A 74 13.77 13.99 -18.44
CA PHE A 74 12.95 13.55 -19.57
C PHE A 74 13.47 14.21 -20.86
N GLY A 75 14.42 13.54 -21.51
CA GLY A 75 14.95 13.97 -22.80
C GLY A 75 14.01 13.65 -23.97
N LYS A 76 14.23 14.32 -25.11
CA LYS A 76 13.52 14.02 -26.37
C LYS A 76 13.75 12.58 -26.87
N ASP A 77 14.89 11.99 -26.51
CA ASP A 77 15.24 10.60 -26.77
C ASP A 77 15.48 9.85 -25.45
N LEU A 78 15.02 8.59 -25.38
CA LEU A 78 15.23 7.69 -24.23
C LEU A 78 16.71 7.53 -23.88
N ASN A 79 17.59 7.53 -24.88
CA ASN A 79 19.03 7.35 -24.70
C ASN A 79 19.72 8.56 -24.04
N THR A 80 19.06 9.71 -24.07
CA THR A 80 19.54 10.98 -23.48
C THR A 80 18.81 11.29 -22.17
N SER A 81 17.75 10.53 -21.86
CA SER A 81 16.94 10.68 -20.66
C SER A 81 17.61 10.01 -19.47
N ARG A 82 17.63 10.70 -18.33
CA ARG A 82 18.16 10.17 -17.07
C ARG A 82 17.05 9.55 -16.23
N LEU A 83 16.40 8.55 -16.81
CA LEU A 83 15.31 7.80 -16.18
C LEU A 83 15.78 7.07 -14.91
N ASP A 84 17.07 6.76 -14.83
CA ASP A 84 17.73 6.20 -13.65
C ASP A 84 17.48 7.05 -12.39
N TYR A 85 17.64 8.36 -12.45
CA TYR A 85 17.39 9.25 -11.30
C TYR A 85 15.91 9.33 -10.95
N PHE A 86 15.02 9.34 -11.95
CA PHE A 86 13.58 9.34 -11.71
C PHE A 86 13.13 8.05 -11.01
N TYR A 87 13.63 6.89 -11.42
CA TYR A 87 13.35 5.62 -10.74
C TYR A 87 13.92 5.56 -9.32
N TRP A 88 15.11 6.12 -9.07
CA TRP A 88 15.65 6.24 -7.71
C TRP A 88 14.81 7.15 -6.81
N LEU A 89 14.29 8.26 -7.35
CA LEU A 89 13.37 9.14 -6.65
C LEU A 89 12.07 8.40 -6.29
N LEU A 90 11.48 7.69 -7.25
CA LEU A 90 10.30 6.86 -7.01
C LEU A 90 10.56 5.78 -5.96
N ALA A 91 11.72 5.11 -6.01
CA ALA A 91 12.11 4.12 -5.02
C ALA A 91 12.20 4.73 -3.61
N GLY A 92 12.74 5.94 -3.48
CA GLY A 92 12.79 6.68 -2.21
C GLY A 92 11.40 7.02 -1.67
N ILE A 93 10.50 7.52 -2.52
CA ILE A 93 9.10 7.82 -2.14
C ILE A 93 8.38 6.55 -1.67
N THR A 94 8.52 5.45 -2.43
CA THR A 94 7.90 4.16 -2.09
C THR A 94 8.47 3.58 -0.80
N ALA A 95 9.78 3.66 -0.58
CA ALA A 95 10.41 3.23 0.68
C ALA A 95 9.86 4.04 1.87
N GLY A 96 9.73 5.36 1.72
CA GLY A 96 9.10 6.21 2.73
C GLY A 96 7.64 5.82 3.02
N ASN A 97 6.87 5.51 1.97
CA ASN A 97 5.49 5.02 2.12
C ASN A 97 5.43 3.70 2.91
N ILE A 98 6.30 2.73 2.58
CA ILE A 98 6.40 1.45 3.32
C ILE A 98 6.76 1.69 4.79
N CYS A 99 7.70 2.59 5.09
CA CYS A 99 8.05 2.94 6.47
C CYS A 99 6.87 3.52 7.24
N ILE A 100 6.11 4.44 6.62
CA ILE A 100 4.89 5.02 7.22
C ILE A 100 3.85 3.93 7.43
N PHE A 101 3.61 3.09 6.42
CA PHE A 101 2.69 1.96 6.52
C PHE A 101 3.08 1.01 7.66
N ALA A 102 4.34 0.61 7.76
CA ALA A 102 4.85 -0.26 8.83
C ALA A 102 4.72 0.40 10.22
N PHE A 103 4.97 1.70 10.31
CA PHE A 103 4.76 2.46 11.55
C PHE A 103 3.28 2.47 11.96
N VAL A 104 2.37 2.74 11.03
CA VAL A 104 0.93 2.73 11.30
C VAL A 104 0.46 1.31 11.64
N ALA A 105 0.88 0.30 10.87
CA ALA A 105 0.52 -1.09 11.10
C ALA A 105 1.02 -1.63 12.45
N SER A 106 2.23 -1.26 12.88
CA SER A 106 2.77 -1.64 14.19
C SER A 106 2.08 -0.90 15.35
N ARG A 107 1.56 0.30 15.12
CA ARG A 107 0.75 1.06 16.08
C ARG A 107 -0.73 0.67 16.06
N TYR A 108 -1.19 0.03 14.99
CA TYR A 108 -2.55 -0.45 14.87
C TYR A 108 -2.72 -1.63 15.82
N SER A 109 -3.37 -1.38 16.96
CA SER A 109 -3.67 -2.42 17.92
C SER A 109 -4.65 -3.38 17.27
N TYR A 110 -4.16 -4.55 16.82
CA TYR A 110 -5.01 -5.71 16.63
C TYR A 110 -5.83 -5.85 17.92
N LYS A 111 -7.15 -5.76 17.79
CA LYS A 111 -8.06 -6.01 18.92
C LYS A 111 -7.64 -7.38 19.45
N ASN A 112 -7.15 -7.45 20.68
CA ASN A 112 -6.63 -8.67 21.28
C ASN A 112 -7.80 -9.66 21.46
N VAL A 113 -8.19 -10.37 20.40
CA VAL A 113 -9.21 -11.43 20.44
C VAL A 113 -8.82 -12.45 21.52
N ARG A 114 -7.52 -12.67 21.70
CA ARG A 114 -6.97 -13.53 22.75
C ARG A 114 -7.32 -13.09 24.18
N LYS A 115 -7.45 -11.79 24.47
CA LYS A 115 -7.87 -11.33 25.81
C LYS A 115 -9.37 -11.52 26.02
N THR A 116 -10.18 -11.31 24.99
CA THR A 116 -11.63 -11.50 25.07
C THR A 116 -12.01 -12.98 25.16
N THR A 117 -11.37 -13.86 24.38
CA THR A 117 -11.66 -15.31 24.44
C THR A 117 -11.24 -15.93 25.77
N VAL A 118 -10.12 -15.51 26.35
CA VAL A 118 -9.68 -15.99 27.68
C VAL A 118 -10.59 -15.45 28.78
N ALA A 119 -11.00 -14.18 28.73
CA ALA A 119 -11.95 -13.62 29.69
C ALA A 119 -13.36 -14.25 29.58
N VAL A 120 -13.82 -14.56 28.36
CA VAL A 120 -15.11 -15.23 28.16
C VAL A 120 -15.06 -16.69 28.61
N ALA A 121 -13.94 -17.40 28.39
CA ALA A 121 -13.74 -18.75 28.91
C ALA A 121 -13.72 -18.80 30.44
N ASP A 122 -13.03 -17.85 31.09
CA ASP A 122 -13.05 -17.72 32.56
C ASP A 122 -14.47 -17.42 33.09
N CYS A 123 -15.24 -16.58 32.40
CA CYS A 123 -16.63 -16.31 32.82
C CYS A 123 -17.52 -17.56 32.71
N TYR A 124 -17.37 -18.39 31.68
CA TYR A 124 -18.14 -19.64 31.55
C TYR A 124 -17.78 -20.65 32.65
N GLU A 125 -16.50 -20.77 32.99
CA GLU A 125 -16.05 -21.70 34.04
C GLU A 125 -16.54 -21.26 35.44
N GLY A 126 -16.56 -19.95 35.71
CA GLY A 126 -17.07 -19.40 36.97
C GLY A 126 -18.59 -19.59 37.16
N ASP A 127 -19.37 -19.33 36.10
CA ASP A 127 -20.83 -19.45 36.14
C ASP A 127 -21.28 -20.92 36.28
N HIS A 128 -20.52 -21.85 35.67
CA HIS A 128 -20.75 -23.28 35.83
C HIS A 128 -20.49 -23.75 37.26
N ILE A 129 -19.48 -23.24 37.96
CA ILE A 129 -19.15 -23.65 39.33
C ILE A 129 -20.16 -23.11 40.35
N GLU A 130 -20.66 -21.88 40.18
CA GLU A 130 -21.70 -21.32 41.07
C GLU A 130 -23.06 -22.03 40.92
N ALA A 131 -23.41 -22.53 39.74
CA ALA A 131 -24.68 -23.23 39.52
C ALA A 131 -24.77 -24.64 40.16
N MET A 132 -23.66 -25.18 40.68
CA MET A 132 -23.59 -26.52 41.30
C MET A 132 -23.44 -26.50 42.83
N ALA A 133 -23.37 -25.31 43.45
CA ALA A 133 -23.27 -25.09 44.89
C ALA A 133 -24.63 -24.75 45.51
#